data_AF-A0A381YD11-F1
#
_entry.id   AF-A0A381YD11-F1
#
_cell.length_a   1.000
_cell.length_b   1.000
_cell.length_c   1.000
_cell.angle_alpha   90.00
_cell.angle_beta   90.00
_cell.angle_gamma   90.00
#
_symmetry.space_group_name_H-M   'P 1'
#
loop_
_entity.id
_entity.type
_entity.pdbx_description
1 polymer ?
#
loop_
_entity_poly.entity_id
_entity_poly.type
_entity_poly.pdbx_seq_one_letter_code
_entity_poly.pdbx_strand_id
1 'polypeptide(L)'
;MIDAGLSERKLSARMTRIDRSFSGMDAVFVTHEHSDHIRGVGPLLRRHEIPFYTTEGTWRRANHIIGKVSNCNMIRKNEPVHFGELSVEPYSTPHDAEEPVAFVIRYQEKSLGIATDL
;
A
#
# COMPACT_ATOMS: atom_id res chain seq x y z
N MET A 1 -3.17 -0.05 5.20
CA MET A 1 -3.81 0.82 4.17
C MET A 1 -3.40 0.33 2.79
N ILE A 2 -4.30 0.38 1.80
CA ILE A 2 -3.98 0.08 0.40
C ILE A 2 -4.01 1.40 -0.38
N ASP A 3 -2.89 1.72 -1.01
CA ASP A 3 -2.57 2.98 -1.70
C ASP A 3 -2.63 4.24 -0.83
N ALA A 4 -1.85 5.26 -1.21
CA ALA A 4 -1.82 6.56 -0.55
C ALA A 4 -1.84 7.68 -1.60
N GLY A 5 -2.91 7.70 -2.38
CA GLY A 5 -3.10 8.58 -3.52
C GLY A 5 -3.33 10.06 -3.23
N LEU A 6 -3.44 10.46 -1.98
CA LEU A 6 -3.74 11.83 -1.56
C LEU A 6 -2.59 12.35 -0.70
N SER A 7 -2.42 13.67 -0.62
CA SER A 7 -1.43 14.24 0.30
C SER A 7 -1.70 13.80 1.74
N GLU A 8 -0.64 13.66 2.54
CA GLU A 8 -0.74 13.25 3.95
C GLU A 8 -1.76 14.12 4.72
N ARG A 9 -1.79 15.43 4.48
CA ARG A 9 -2.81 16.33 5.04
C ARG A 9 -4.25 15.90 4.72
N LYS A 10 -4.52 15.54 3.46
CA LYS A 10 -5.86 15.08 3.02
C LYS A 10 -6.18 13.70 3.60
N LEU A 11 -5.20 12.81 3.66
CA LEU A 11 -5.35 11.48 4.26
C LEU A 11 -5.65 11.59 5.77
N SER A 12 -4.91 12.41 6.51
CA SER A 12 -5.12 12.64 7.95
C SER A 12 -6.48 13.26 8.25
N ALA A 13 -6.94 14.19 7.42
CA ALA A 13 -8.29 14.74 7.53
C ALA A 13 -9.38 13.66 7.31
N ARG A 14 -9.17 12.71 6.38
CA ARG A 14 -10.12 11.60 6.14
C ARG A 14 -10.11 10.57 7.26
N MET A 15 -8.94 10.23 7.80
CA MET A 15 -8.82 9.34 8.96
C MET A 15 -9.57 9.90 10.18
N THR A 16 -9.44 11.21 10.43
CA THR A 16 -10.15 11.88 11.52
C THR A 16 -11.66 11.76 11.38
N ARG A 17 -12.21 11.80 10.16
CA ARG A 17 -13.66 11.68 9.90
C ARG A 17 -14.25 10.29 10.22
N ILE A 18 -13.40 9.28 10.41
CA ILE A 18 -13.80 7.92 10.79
C ILE A 18 -13.28 7.55 12.18
N ASP A 19 -12.92 8.55 13.01
CA ASP A 19 -12.37 8.38 14.35
C ASP A 19 -11.15 7.46 14.38
N ARG A 20 -10.26 7.65 13.41
CA ARG A 20 -8.98 6.95 13.30
C ARG A 20 -7.82 7.93 13.12
N SER A 21 -6.62 7.44 13.39
CA SER A 21 -5.37 8.13 13.11
C SER A 21 -4.39 7.17 12.45
N PHE A 22 -3.25 7.68 11.99
CA PHE A 22 -2.16 6.85 11.49
C PHE A 22 -1.32 6.22 12.60
N SER A 23 -1.50 6.64 13.86
CA SER A 23 -0.82 6.05 15.00
C SER A 23 -1.21 4.59 15.14
N GLY A 24 -0.23 3.71 15.19
CA GLY A 24 -0.44 2.26 15.28
C GLY A 24 -0.90 1.61 13.97
N MET A 25 -0.76 2.28 12.82
CA MET A 25 -0.99 1.63 11.53
C MET A 25 0.10 0.61 11.23
N ASP A 26 -0.29 -0.65 10.98
CA ASP A 26 0.66 -1.75 10.79
C ASP A 26 1.44 -1.68 9.47
N ALA A 27 0.80 -1.22 8.40
CA ALA A 27 1.40 -1.22 7.07
C ALA A 27 0.68 -0.34 6.03
N VAL A 28 1.44 0.10 5.04
CA VAL A 28 0.96 0.62 3.75
C VAL A 28 1.38 -0.32 2.64
N PHE A 29 0.41 -0.75 1.82
CA PHE A 29 0.63 -1.50 0.59
C PHE A 29 0.31 -0.61 -0.60
N VAL A 30 1.00 -0.78 -1.73
CA VAL A 30 0.64 -0.12 -2.99
C VAL A 30 0.39 -1.12 -4.10
N THR A 31 -0.59 -0.81 -4.94
CA THR A 31 -0.99 -1.65 -6.09
C THR A 31 -0.03 -1.49 -7.27
N HIS A 32 0.34 -0.25 -7.61
CA HIS A 32 1.22 0.08 -8.73
C HIS A 32 1.78 1.53 -8.63
N GLU A 33 2.65 1.93 -9.57
CA GLU A 33 3.44 3.17 -9.47
C GLU A 33 2.74 4.46 -9.94
N HIS A 34 1.46 4.42 -10.33
CA HIS A 34 0.78 5.61 -10.84
C HIS A 34 0.63 6.69 -9.75
N SER A 35 0.79 7.95 -10.14
CA SER A 35 0.99 9.05 -9.18
C SER A 35 -0.19 9.28 -8.23
N ASP A 36 -1.40 9.00 -8.71
CA ASP A 36 -2.64 9.05 -7.94
C ASP A 36 -2.83 7.88 -6.99
N HIS A 37 -1.92 6.89 -6.98
CA HIS A 37 -1.80 5.85 -5.96
C HIS A 37 -0.65 6.10 -4.98
N ILE A 38 0.47 6.67 -5.45
CA ILE A 38 1.71 6.72 -4.66
C ILE A 38 2.11 8.11 -4.12
N ARG A 39 1.55 9.23 -4.62
CA ARG A 39 2.07 10.57 -4.29
C ARG A 39 2.07 10.92 -2.81
N GLY A 40 1.18 10.32 -2.02
CA GLY A 40 1.07 10.52 -0.58
C GLY A 40 1.93 9.58 0.25
N VAL A 41 2.45 8.50 -0.35
CA VAL A 41 3.18 7.44 0.36
C VAL A 41 4.39 8.00 1.08
N GLY A 42 5.30 8.67 0.35
CA GLY A 42 6.54 9.19 0.93
C GLY A 42 6.34 10.06 2.18
N PRO A 43 5.55 11.15 2.09
CA PRO A 43 5.24 12.00 3.25
C PRO A 43 4.58 11.25 4.40
N LEU A 44 3.68 10.30 4.10
CA LEU A 44 3.01 9.49 5.11
C LEU A 44 4.00 8.61 5.88
N LEU A 45 4.84 7.85 5.16
CA LEU A 45 5.82 6.94 5.76
C LEU A 45 6.83 7.67 6.64
N ARG A 46 7.33 8.85 6.19
CA ARG A 46 8.30 9.63 6.97
C ARG A 46 7.70 10.25 8.23
N ARG A 47 6.41 10.59 8.22
CA ARG A 47 5.75 11.25 9.35
C ARG A 47 5.32 10.25 10.43
N HIS A 48 4.91 9.05 10.02
CA HIS A 48 4.27 8.08 10.90
C HIS A 48 5.08 6.78 11.07
N GLU A 49 6.25 6.67 10.41
CA GLU A 49 7.19 5.55 10.52
C GLU A 49 6.56 4.17 10.23
N ILE A 50 5.64 4.14 9.25
CA ILE A 50 4.85 2.95 8.92
C ILE A 50 5.64 2.01 7.99
N PRO A 51 5.62 0.69 8.20
CA PRO A 51 6.14 -0.28 7.25
C PRO A 51 5.48 -0.17 5.86
N PHE A 52 6.28 -0.21 4.81
CA PHE A 52 5.82 -0.11 3.43
C PHE A 52 6.02 -1.42 2.68
N TYR A 53 5.03 -1.81 1.87
CA TYR A 53 5.02 -3.04 1.08
C TYR A 53 4.67 -2.73 -0.38
N THR A 54 5.49 -3.23 -1.30
CA THR A 54 5.35 -2.97 -2.75
C THR A 54 6.09 -4.04 -3.55
N THR A 55 5.73 -4.24 -4.82
CA THR A 55 6.46 -5.14 -5.72
C THR A 55 7.80 -4.51 -6.14
N GLU A 56 8.74 -5.34 -6.61
CA GLU A 56 10.05 -4.85 -7.05
C GLU A 56 9.91 -3.92 -8.27
N GLY A 57 9.03 -4.25 -9.22
CA GLY A 57 8.72 -3.41 -10.37
C GLY A 57 8.15 -2.05 -9.96
N THR A 58 7.13 -2.05 -9.10
CA THR A 58 6.51 -0.80 -8.64
C THR A 58 7.53 0.07 -7.89
N TRP A 59 8.36 -0.51 -7.03
CA TRP A 59 9.41 0.24 -6.34
C TRP A 59 10.44 0.83 -7.29
N ARG A 60 10.87 0.08 -8.30
CA ARG A 60 11.84 0.53 -9.31
C ARG A 60 11.39 1.82 -9.98
N ARG A 61 10.09 1.93 -10.29
CA ARG A 61 9.48 3.11 -10.90
C ARG A 61 9.12 4.20 -9.90
N ALA A 62 8.67 3.83 -8.71
CA ALA A 62 8.13 4.77 -7.73
C ALA A 62 9.17 5.41 -6.80
N ASN A 63 10.36 4.82 -6.62
CA ASN A 63 11.29 5.22 -5.56
C ASN A 63 11.68 6.72 -5.61
N HIS A 64 11.81 7.29 -6.80
CA HIS A 64 12.18 8.69 -6.98
C HIS A 64 11.06 9.66 -6.56
N ILE A 65 9.81 9.21 -6.62
CA ILE A 65 8.61 9.95 -6.18
C ILE A 65 8.41 9.77 -4.68
N ILE A 66 8.50 8.53 -4.19
CA ILE A 66 8.29 8.19 -2.77
C ILE A 66 9.42 8.80 -1.91
N GLY A 67 10.65 8.79 -2.43
CA GLY A 67 11.85 9.26 -1.76
C GLY A 67 12.38 8.27 -0.72
N LYS A 68 13.11 8.77 0.28
CA LYS A 68 13.71 7.93 1.32
C LYS A 68 12.63 7.26 2.18
N VAL A 69 12.76 5.95 2.34
CA VAL A 69 11.91 5.08 3.17
C VAL A 69 12.82 4.24 4.06
N SER A 70 12.53 4.17 5.35
CA SER A 70 13.31 3.40 6.34
C SER A 70 12.95 1.92 6.36
N ASN A 71 11.71 1.57 6.01
CA ASN A 71 11.19 0.20 6.06
C ASN A 71 10.37 -0.12 4.81
N CYS A 72 11.05 -0.59 3.75
CA CYS A 72 10.46 -0.96 2.47
C CYS A 72 10.62 -2.47 2.27
N ASN A 73 9.49 -3.19 2.17
CA ASN A 73 9.42 -4.63 2.09
C ASN A 73 8.92 -5.03 0.70
N MET A 74 9.72 -5.81 -0.02
CA MET A 74 9.32 -6.31 -1.33
C MET A 74 8.34 -7.47 -1.17
N ILE A 75 7.24 -7.42 -1.91
CA ILE A 75 6.25 -8.49 -1.98
C ILE A 75 6.23 -9.10 -3.38
N ARG A 76 5.79 -10.36 -3.48
CA ARG A 76 5.68 -11.09 -4.74
C ARG A 76 4.29 -11.68 -4.89
N LYS A 77 3.84 -11.81 -6.13
CA LYS A 77 2.53 -12.40 -6.46
C LYS A 77 2.36 -13.77 -5.76
N ASN A 78 1.18 -14.02 -5.23
CA ASN A 78 0.79 -15.24 -4.53
C ASN A 78 1.62 -15.53 -3.24
N GLU A 79 2.37 -14.55 -2.73
CA GLU A 79 3.06 -14.65 -1.43
C GLU A 79 2.34 -13.75 -0.40
N PRO A 80 1.51 -14.31 0.50
CA PRO A 80 0.77 -13.54 1.48
C PRO A 80 1.68 -12.96 2.57
N VAL A 81 1.42 -11.71 2.94
CA VAL A 81 1.99 -11.07 4.13
C VAL A 81 1.01 -11.21 5.29
N HIS A 82 1.48 -11.66 6.45
CA HIS A 82 0.64 -11.95 7.62
C HIS A 82 0.75 -10.89 8.71
N PHE A 83 -0.39 -10.48 9.24
CA PHE A 83 -0.57 -9.61 10.40
C PHE A 83 -1.52 -10.29 11.40
N GLY A 84 -0.98 -11.21 12.21
CA GLY A 84 -1.79 -12.07 13.06
C GLY A 84 -2.72 -12.97 12.23
N GLU A 85 -4.03 -12.89 12.49
CA GLU A 85 -5.06 -13.64 11.75
C GLU A 85 -5.41 -13.01 10.39
N LEU A 86 -4.90 -11.82 10.09
CA LEU A 86 -5.11 -11.14 8.81
C LEU A 86 -3.97 -11.46 7.84
N SER A 87 -4.29 -11.71 6.57
CA SER A 87 -3.28 -11.79 5.51
C SER A 87 -3.62 -10.88 4.34
N VAL A 88 -2.59 -10.35 3.69
CA VAL A 88 -2.68 -9.52 2.49
C VAL A 88 -1.90 -10.22 1.39
N GLU A 89 -2.60 -10.70 0.36
CA GLU A 89 -2.01 -11.47 -0.72
C GLU A 89 -2.09 -10.70 -2.06
N PRO A 90 -0.96 -10.44 -2.72
CA PRO A 90 -0.93 -9.78 -4.01
C PRO A 90 -1.20 -10.75 -5.17
N TYR A 91 -2.00 -10.32 -6.14
CA TYR A 91 -2.27 -11.02 -7.39
C TYR A 91 -1.93 -10.12 -8.57
N SER A 92 -1.15 -10.62 -9.54
CA SER A 92 -0.78 -9.84 -10.72
C SER A 92 -1.99 -9.41 -11.54
N THR A 93 -1.97 -8.16 -12.02
CA THR A 93 -3.00 -7.60 -12.90
C THR A 93 -2.40 -7.17 -14.25
N PRO A 94 -3.19 -7.15 -15.33
CA PRO A 94 -2.72 -6.75 -16.66
C PRO A 94 -2.87 -5.24 -16.90
N HIS A 95 -2.11 -4.41 -16.18
CA HIS A 95 -2.15 -2.95 -16.31
C HIS A 95 -0.85 -2.37 -16.88
N ASP A 96 -0.91 -1.15 -17.42
CA ASP A 96 0.28 -0.42 -17.91
C ASP A 96 1.08 0.16 -16.73
N ALA A 97 1.73 -0.75 -16.02
CA ALA A 97 2.53 -0.49 -14.83
C ALA A 97 3.59 -1.59 -14.66
N GLU A 98 4.60 -1.35 -13.84
CA GLU A 98 5.68 -2.30 -13.61
C GLU A 98 5.36 -3.21 -12.41
N GLU A 99 5.02 -4.48 -12.72
CA GLU A 99 4.56 -5.48 -11.75
C GLU A 99 3.36 -5.02 -10.89
N PRO A 100 2.24 -4.58 -11.51
CA PRO A 100 1.04 -4.16 -10.78
C PRO A 100 0.34 -5.35 -10.15
N VAL A 101 -0.29 -5.10 -9.00
CA VAL A 101 -1.02 -6.12 -8.25
C VAL A 101 -2.36 -5.60 -7.73
N ALA A 102 -3.36 -6.47 -7.77
CA ALA A 102 -4.54 -6.41 -6.91
C ALA A 102 -4.22 -7.10 -5.57
N PHE A 103 -5.01 -6.81 -4.54
CA PHE A 103 -4.86 -7.45 -3.24
C PHE A 103 -6.10 -8.23 -2.86
N VAL A 104 -5.92 -9.42 -2.28
CA VAL A 104 -6.96 -10.09 -1.51
C VAL A 104 -6.55 -10.10 -0.05
N ILE A 105 -7.39 -9.46 0.77
CA ILE A 105 -7.23 -9.41 2.22
C ILE A 105 -8.11 -10.51 2.81
N ARG A 106 -7.53 -11.38 3.63
CA ARG A 106 -8.26 -12.46 4.31
C ARG A 106 -8.20 -12.27 5.81
N TYR A 107 -9.32 -12.56 6.46
CA TYR A 107 -9.44 -12.56 7.92
C TYR A 107 -10.47 -13.61 8.30
N GLN A 108 -10.01 -14.70 8.91
CA GLN A 108 -10.84 -15.88 9.22
C GLN A 108 -11.57 -16.36 7.95
N GLU A 109 -12.87 -16.62 8.03
CA GLU A 109 -13.72 -17.08 6.90
C GLU A 109 -14.12 -15.96 5.92
N LYS A 110 -13.53 -14.76 6.03
CA LYS A 110 -13.89 -13.60 5.20
C LYS A 110 -12.74 -13.21 4.28
N SER A 111 -13.11 -12.78 3.07
CA SER A 111 -12.18 -12.26 2.07
C SER A 111 -12.69 -10.93 1.51
N LEU A 112 -11.77 -9.99 1.27
CA LEU A 112 -12.01 -8.71 0.60
C LEU A 112 -11.02 -8.58 -0.56
N GLY A 113 -11.53 -8.51 -1.79
CA GLY A 113 -10.73 -8.23 -2.98
C GLY A 113 -10.69 -6.73 -3.27
N ILE A 114 -9.50 -6.20 -3.56
CA ILE A 114 -9.28 -4.84 -4.03
C ILE A 114 -8.54 -4.94 -5.37
N ALA A 115 -9.28 -4.67 -6.45
CA ALA A 115 -8.77 -4.62 -7.81
C ALA A 115 -9.16 -3.26 -8.39
N THR A 116 -8.17 -2.41 -8.60
CA THR A 116 -8.30 -1.12 -9.27
C THR A 116 -7.34 -1.11 -10.46
N ASP A 117 -7.66 -0.32 -11.48
CA ASP A 117 -6.77 -0.09 -12.64
C ASP A 117 -6.30 -1.42 -13.26
N LEU A 118 -7.28 -2.18 -13.76
CA LEU A 118 -7.10 -3.50 -14.39
C LEU A 118 -6.80 -3.41 -15.88
#